data_AF-K9G5Y9-F1
#
_entry.id   AF-K9G5Y9-F1
#
_cell.length_a   1.000
_cell.length_b   1.000
_cell.length_c   1.000
_cell.angle_alpha   90.00
_cell.angle_beta   90.00
_cell.angle_gamma   90.00
#
_symmetry.space_group_name_H-M   'P 1'
#
loop_
_entity.id
_entity.type
_entity.pdbx_description
1 polymer ?
#
loop_
_entity_poly.entity_id
_entity_poly.type
_entity_poly.pdbx_seq_one_letter_code
_entity_poly.pdbx_strand_id
1 'polypeptide(L)'
;MDSSFVLDYSIITSNDAMAEIFASAFSDVAAVAEVSASAGPHITDVRIILGCNYGCIRQKTKIEDAYSDSSRPCVVVWDDLARLARFKQADAVFCHVYYDAGGGEKMAAIAGLGCVAHDWIDLGADVACGEVSNVIPSLTGGSLEEEALAEVYSRLIGALVWCRDNDPYNPAALSILVTHWWQLSNCRHRPISLLGRTDLGISAAIAATLPDERPSLEHFRACGTQIERGERPLANAEARLQSVLSADPLPETRAVIEVLVNPVLDYVKGAETLPSESEYVGAILAAALTYPQGQEIMELWDLTIVMWECGAMRGAGVAGLCYTHTGKANCDRARDDLSDTTWT
;
A
#
# COMPACT_ATOMS: atom_id res chain seq x y z
N MET A 1 9.11 26.96 -1.55
CA MET A 1 8.71 26.74 -0.15
C MET A 1 9.80 25.86 0.45
N ASP A 2 10.40 26.24 1.59
CA ASP A 2 11.51 25.48 2.16
C ASP A 2 10.97 24.15 2.72
N SER A 3 11.46 23.01 2.21
CA SER A 3 10.97 21.69 2.59
C SER A 3 11.25 21.38 4.06
N SER A 4 12.27 22.02 4.64
CA SER A 4 12.58 21.93 6.08
C SER A 4 11.44 22.44 6.97
N PHE A 5 10.76 23.52 6.58
CA PHE A 5 9.65 24.09 7.35
C PHE A 5 8.45 23.13 7.48
N VAL A 6 8.12 22.41 6.40
CA VAL A 6 7.01 21.43 6.42
C VAL A 6 7.34 20.26 7.35
N LEU A 7 8.61 19.84 7.39
CA LEU A 7 9.11 18.74 8.21
C LEU A 7 9.15 19.11 9.70
N ASP A 8 9.74 20.25 10.05
CA ASP A 8 9.81 20.76 11.42
C ASP A 8 8.41 20.92 12.04
N TYR A 9 7.44 21.35 11.22
CA TYR A 9 6.05 21.51 11.66
C TYR A 9 5.31 20.17 11.82
N SER A 10 5.68 19.13 11.04
CA SER A 10 4.99 17.84 11.01
C SER A 10 5.51 16.86 12.08
N ILE A 11 6.81 16.89 12.37
CA ILE A 11 7.54 15.88 13.18
C ILE A 11 7.46 16.13 14.70
N ILE A 12 7.43 17.39 15.16
CA ILE A 12 7.90 17.76 16.52
C ILE A 12 6.93 17.52 17.70
N THR A 13 5.79 16.83 17.57
CA THR A 13 4.81 16.86 18.68
C THR A 13 4.04 15.56 18.94
N SER A 14 4.73 14.51 19.45
CA SER A 14 4.14 13.52 20.39
C SER A 14 5.07 12.37 20.81
N ASN A 15 6.15 12.06 20.07
CA ASN A 15 7.11 10.99 20.41
C ASN A 15 8.52 11.37 19.91
N ASP A 16 9.44 11.60 20.85
CA ASP A 16 10.78 12.13 20.54
C ASP A 16 11.66 11.12 19.80
N ALA A 17 11.56 9.82 20.11
CA ALA A 17 12.36 8.78 19.46
C ALA A 17 11.95 8.57 17.99
N MET A 18 10.64 8.56 17.72
CA MET A 18 10.13 8.47 16.36
C MET A 18 10.42 9.74 15.56
N ALA A 19 10.34 10.90 16.22
CA ALA A 19 10.72 12.18 15.63
C ALA A 19 12.20 12.21 15.22
N GLU A 20 13.10 11.66 16.05
CA GLU A 20 14.52 11.52 15.74
C GLU A 20 14.77 10.59 14.55
N ILE A 21 14.08 9.45 14.47
CA ILE A 21 14.19 8.52 13.33
C ILE A 21 13.76 9.20 12.02
N PHE A 22 12.60 9.87 12.02
CA PHE A 22 12.13 10.57 10.84
C PHE A 22 13.03 11.75 10.47
N ALA A 23 13.47 12.55 11.45
CA ALA A 23 14.38 13.65 11.22
C ALA A 23 15.70 13.16 10.61
N SER A 24 16.24 12.05 11.11
CA SER A 24 17.44 11.41 10.55
C SER A 24 17.21 10.97 9.11
N ALA A 25 16.17 10.17 8.85
CA ALA A 25 15.86 9.68 7.51
C ALA A 25 15.67 10.84 6.51
N PHE A 26 14.91 11.87 6.87
CA PHE A 26 14.72 13.04 6.01
C PHE A 26 15.98 13.88 5.81
N SER A 27 16.87 13.92 6.79
CA SER A 27 18.19 14.57 6.67
C SER A 27 19.08 13.82 5.70
N ASP A 28 19.08 12.49 5.76
CA ASP A 28 19.85 11.65 4.85
C ASP A 28 19.37 11.82 3.40
N VAL A 29 18.04 11.87 3.18
CA VAL A 29 17.46 12.19 1.86
C VAL A 29 17.84 13.58 1.37
N ALA A 30 17.88 14.56 2.27
CA ALA A 30 18.28 15.93 1.93
C ALA A 30 19.72 15.97 1.42
N ALA A 31 20.63 15.31 2.13
CA ALA A 31 22.04 15.22 1.76
C ALA A 31 22.22 14.54 0.40
N VAL A 32 21.46 13.46 0.14
CA VAL A 32 21.46 12.76 -1.15
C VAL A 32 20.90 13.62 -2.28
N ALA A 33 19.81 14.36 -2.03
CA ALA A 33 19.22 15.26 -3.02
C ALA A 33 20.19 16.40 -3.40
N GLU A 34 20.91 16.96 -2.42
CA GLU A 34 21.80 18.10 -2.61
C GLU A 34 23.02 17.76 -3.50
N VAL A 35 23.52 16.52 -3.41
CA VAL A 35 24.65 16.05 -4.21
C VAL A 35 24.24 15.39 -5.53
N SER A 36 22.93 15.18 -5.75
CA SER A 36 22.42 14.52 -6.95
C SER A 36 22.14 15.53 -8.07
N ALA A 37 23.04 15.58 -9.06
CA ALA A 37 22.97 16.51 -10.19
C ALA A 37 21.75 16.30 -11.12
N SER A 38 21.20 15.08 -11.19
CA SER A 38 20.09 14.73 -12.10
C SER A 38 18.77 14.47 -11.39
N ALA A 39 18.79 13.94 -10.17
CA ALA A 39 17.58 13.54 -9.44
C ALA A 39 17.25 14.43 -8.24
N GLY A 40 18.14 15.36 -7.84
CA GLY A 40 17.96 16.24 -6.68
C GLY A 40 16.58 16.92 -6.58
N PRO A 41 16.07 17.56 -7.66
CA PRO A 41 14.72 18.15 -7.66
C PRO A 41 13.62 17.12 -7.41
N HIS A 42 13.68 15.95 -8.07
CA HIS A 42 12.67 14.90 -7.93
C HIS A 42 12.67 14.26 -6.53
N ILE A 43 13.85 14.01 -5.96
CA ILE A 43 14.01 13.52 -4.57
C ILE A 43 13.44 14.55 -3.59
N THR A 44 13.65 15.85 -3.86
CA THR A 44 13.10 16.94 -3.05
C THR A 44 11.57 16.97 -3.13
N ASP A 45 10.98 16.76 -4.30
CA ASP A 45 9.53 16.70 -4.48
C ASP A 45 8.92 15.49 -3.74
N VAL A 46 9.50 14.29 -3.86
CA VAL A 46 9.07 13.10 -3.10
C VAL A 46 9.17 13.35 -1.60
N ARG A 47 10.27 13.96 -1.13
CA ARG A 47 10.46 14.34 0.27
C ARG A 47 9.39 15.31 0.76
N ILE A 48 9.05 16.32 -0.04
CA ILE A 48 7.98 17.29 0.29
C ILE A 48 6.63 16.59 0.33
N ILE A 49 6.32 15.71 -0.62
CA ILE A 49 5.04 14.99 -0.70
C ILE A 49 4.87 14.09 0.52
N LEU A 50 5.87 13.27 0.86
CA LEU A 50 5.82 12.39 2.03
C LEU A 50 5.71 13.18 3.34
N GLY A 51 6.46 14.28 3.48
CA GLY A 51 6.40 15.17 4.64
C GLY A 51 5.06 15.90 4.79
N CYS A 52 4.54 16.48 3.72
CA CYS A 52 3.21 17.11 3.67
C CYS A 52 2.10 16.10 3.97
N ASN A 53 2.19 14.89 3.44
CA ASN A 53 1.19 13.84 3.64
C ASN A 53 1.11 13.45 5.13
N TYR A 54 2.25 13.29 5.80
CA TYR A 54 2.27 13.03 7.24
C TYR A 54 1.64 14.18 8.05
N GLY A 55 1.99 15.44 7.75
CA GLY A 55 1.42 16.62 8.41
C GLY A 55 -0.09 16.80 8.18
N CYS A 56 -0.55 16.60 6.94
CA CYS A 56 -1.94 16.70 6.55
C CYS A 56 -2.79 15.57 7.13
N ILE A 57 -2.31 14.33 7.11
CA ILE A 57 -2.97 13.19 7.77
C ILE A 57 -3.10 13.47 9.26
N ARG A 58 -2.03 13.91 9.91
CA ARG A 58 -2.05 14.23 11.34
C ARG A 58 -3.06 15.33 11.71
N GLN A 59 -3.19 16.37 10.89
CA GLN A 59 -4.20 17.43 11.11
C GLN A 59 -5.62 16.94 10.79
N LYS A 60 -5.78 16.15 9.73
CA LYS A 60 -7.04 15.47 9.41
C LYS A 60 -7.49 14.59 10.58
N THR A 61 -6.58 13.77 11.14
CA THR A 61 -6.82 13.00 12.35
C THR A 61 -7.30 13.91 13.49
N LYS A 62 -6.57 14.97 13.83
CA LYS A 62 -6.98 15.92 14.91
C LYS A 62 -8.36 16.56 14.70
N ILE A 63 -8.74 16.81 13.45
CA ILE A 63 -10.05 17.36 13.09
C ILE A 63 -11.12 16.26 13.22
N GLU A 64 -10.90 15.08 12.65
CA GLU A 64 -11.79 13.92 12.79
C GLU A 64 -12.03 13.56 14.26
N ASP A 65 -11.01 13.68 15.11
CA ASP A 65 -11.09 13.47 16.56
C ASP A 65 -12.01 14.43 17.30
N ALA A 66 -12.17 15.64 16.76
CA ALA A 66 -13.01 16.67 17.35
C ALA A 66 -14.50 16.49 17.00
N TYR A 67 -14.82 15.59 16.06
CA TYR A 67 -16.17 15.32 15.58
C TYR A 67 -16.58 13.86 15.86
N SER A 68 -17.52 13.67 16.79
CA SER A 68 -18.02 12.35 17.21
C SER A 68 -19.16 11.80 16.34
N ASP A 69 -19.54 12.49 15.27
CA ASP A 69 -20.68 12.13 14.44
C ASP A 69 -20.30 10.96 13.51
N SER A 70 -20.89 9.79 13.77
CA SER A 70 -20.72 8.63 12.91
C SER A 70 -21.47 8.82 11.60
N SER A 71 -20.78 8.74 10.47
CA SER A 71 -21.42 8.47 9.18
C SER A 71 -22.13 7.12 9.23
N ARG A 72 -23.24 6.97 8.49
CA ARG A 72 -23.85 5.65 8.30
C ARG A 72 -22.98 4.87 7.33
N PRO A 73 -22.69 3.58 7.60
CA PRO A 73 -21.95 2.75 6.65
C PRO A 73 -22.61 2.77 5.28
N CYS A 74 -21.82 3.06 4.25
CA CYS A 74 -22.29 3.21 2.87
C CYS A 74 -21.20 2.74 1.91
N VAL A 75 -21.63 2.19 0.79
CA VAL A 75 -20.76 1.91 -0.36
C VAL A 75 -21.40 2.52 -1.60
N VAL A 76 -20.58 3.13 -2.45
CA VAL A 76 -21.02 3.67 -3.74
C VAL A 76 -20.47 2.79 -4.85
N VAL A 77 -21.37 2.39 -5.75
CA VAL A 77 -21.03 1.63 -6.96
C VAL A 77 -21.10 2.57 -8.15
N TRP A 78 -19.97 2.77 -8.81
CA TRP A 78 -19.87 3.58 -10.02
C TRP A 78 -19.96 2.68 -11.25
N ASP A 79 -20.97 2.90 -12.10
CA ASP A 79 -21.11 2.14 -13.35
C ASP A 79 -20.04 2.53 -14.40
N ASP A 80 -19.64 3.80 -14.40
CA ASP A 80 -18.65 4.39 -15.31
C ASP A 80 -17.27 4.46 -14.64
N LEU A 81 -16.45 3.43 -14.87
CA LEU A 81 -15.09 3.33 -14.31
C LEU A 81 -14.16 4.45 -14.81
N ALA A 82 -14.42 5.03 -15.98
CA ALA A 82 -13.62 6.14 -16.49
C ALA A 82 -13.91 7.43 -15.70
N ARG A 83 -15.16 7.64 -15.27
CA ARG A 83 -15.50 8.73 -14.35
C ARG A 83 -14.91 8.50 -12.96
N LEU A 84 -15.03 7.28 -12.44
CA LEU A 84 -14.42 6.93 -11.14
C LEU A 84 -12.91 7.16 -11.16
N ALA A 85 -12.20 6.69 -12.19
CA ALA A 85 -10.76 6.87 -12.30
C ALA A 85 -10.35 8.36 -12.33
N ARG A 86 -11.10 9.20 -13.05
CA ARG A 86 -10.87 10.66 -13.05
C ARG A 86 -11.21 11.32 -11.71
N PHE A 87 -12.28 10.87 -11.06
CA PHE A 87 -12.67 11.34 -9.73
C PHE A 87 -11.55 11.01 -8.72
N LYS A 88 -11.06 9.77 -8.70
CA LYS A 88 -9.94 9.35 -7.84
C LYS A 88 -8.65 10.08 -8.13
N GLN A 89 -8.35 10.35 -9.40
CA GLN A 89 -7.19 11.17 -9.75
C GLN A 89 -7.29 12.61 -9.24
N ALA A 90 -8.49 13.14 -9.06
CA ALA A 90 -8.70 14.49 -8.52
C ALA A 90 -8.80 14.51 -6.99
N ASP A 91 -9.29 13.43 -6.39
CA ASP A 91 -9.51 13.26 -4.94
C ASP A 91 -8.25 12.77 -4.21
N ALA A 92 -7.49 11.87 -4.84
CA ALA A 92 -6.23 11.39 -4.30
C ALA A 92 -5.08 12.36 -4.62
N VAL A 93 -4.09 12.43 -3.72
CA VAL A 93 -2.86 13.25 -3.85
C VAL A 93 -2.01 12.87 -5.10
N PHE A 94 -2.44 11.88 -5.88
CA PHE A 94 -1.82 11.40 -7.13
C PHE A 94 -2.09 12.29 -8.36
N CYS A 95 -2.77 13.43 -8.24
CA CYS A 95 -3.03 14.38 -9.34
C CYS A 95 -1.81 14.67 -10.22
N HIS A 96 -0.62 14.76 -9.61
CA HIS A 96 0.63 15.08 -10.30
C HIS A 96 1.18 13.93 -11.15
N VAL A 97 0.93 12.69 -10.72
CA VAL A 97 1.37 11.47 -11.42
C VAL A 97 0.76 11.37 -12.82
N TYR A 98 -0.47 11.87 -12.99
CA TYR A 98 -1.17 11.83 -14.27
C TYR A 98 -0.51 12.70 -15.35
N TYR A 99 0.05 13.85 -14.96
CA TYR A 99 0.72 14.76 -15.90
C TYR A 99 2.01 14.14 -16.45
N ASP A 100 2.78 13.47 -15.60
CA ASP A 100 4.06 12.88 -15.98
C ASP A 100 3.90 11.50 -16.65
N ALA A 101 2.76 10.83 -16.46
CA ALA A 101 2.46 9.52 -17.05
C ALA A 101 2.02 9.58 -18.54
N GLY A 102 1.93 10.77 -19.15
CA GLY A 102 1.63 10.94 -20.57
C GLY A 102 0.14 10.89 -20.97
N GLY A 103 -0.77 10.77 -19.99
CA GLY A 103 -2.22 10.81 -20.19
C GLY A 103 -2.83 9.59 -20.91
N GLY A 104 -4.15 9.41 -20.78
CA GLY A 104 -4.92 8.36 -21.48
C GLY A 104 -5.60 7.33 -20.57
N GLU A 105 -6.46 6.48 -21.16
CA GLU A 105 -7.32 5.53 -20.41
C GLU A 105 -6.50 4.47 -19.67
N LYS A 106 -5.53 3.85 -20.32
CA LYS A 106 -4.68 2.82 -19.69
C LYS A 106 -3.82 3.39 -18.56
N MET A 107 -3.40 4.66 -18.67
CA MET A 107 -2.75 5.39 -17.58
C MET A 107 -3.73 5.71 -16.46
N ALA A 108 -4.99 6.03 -16.79
CA ALA A 108 -6.03 6.22 -15.80
C ALA A 108 -6.42 4.92 -15.09
N ALA A 109 -6.31 3.77 -15.75
CA ALA A 109 -6.47 2.48 -15.11
C ALA A 109 -5.36 2.22 -14.10
N ILE A 110 -4.10 2.45 -14.47
CA ILE A 110 -2.96 2.26 -13.56
C ILE A 110 -2.99 3.29 -12.42
N ALA A 111 -3.16 4.59 -12.68
CA ALA A 111 -3.14 5.61 -11.62
C ALA A 111 -4.46 5.69 -10.81
N GLY A 112 -5.60 5.64 -11.50
CA GLY A 112 -6.93 5.84 -10.90
C GLY A 112 -7.54 4.57 -10.32
N LEU A 113 -7.43 3.42 -11.01
CA LEU A 113 -7.84 2.12 -10.47
C LEU A 113 -6.69 1.33 -9.84
N GLY A 114 -5.41 1.71 -10.02
CA GLY A 114 -4.34 1.17 -9.17
C GLY A 114 -4.45 1.60 -7.70
N CYS A 115 -5.29 2.60 -7.41
CA CYS A 115 -5.78 2.89 -6.06
C CYS A 115 -6.49 1.68 -5.42
N VAL A 116 -6.83 0.60 -6.15
CA VAL A 116 -7.25 -0.68 -5.54
C VAL A 116 -6.24 -1.14 -4.49
N ALA A 117 -4.93 -0.91 -4.66
CA ALA A 117 -3.94 -1.28 -3.65
C ALA A 117 -4.15 -0.54 -2.31
N HIS A 118 -4.56 0.73 -2.37
CA HIS A 118 -4.94 1.55 -1.22
C HIS A 118 -6.31 1.13 -0.68
N ASP A 119 -7.33 1.19 -1.55
CA ASP A 119 -8.73 0.97 -1.22
C ASP A 119 -9.02 -0.46 -0.73
N TRP A 120 -8.18 -1.44 -1.08
CA TRP A 120 -8.25 -2.79 -0.53
C TRP A 120 -7.93 -2.83 0.96
N ILE A 121 -6.90 -2.09 1.39
CA ILE A 121 -6.49 -1.99 2.80
C ILE A 121 -7.48 -1.11 3.57
N ASP A 122 -7.98 -0.06 2.92
CA ASP A 122 -8.90 0.90 3.52
C ASP A 122 -10.37 0.43 3.50
N LEU A 123 -10.70 -0.65 2.78
CA LEU A 123 -12.07 -1.10 2.52
C LEU A 123 -12.98 -1.10 3.74
N GLY A 124 -12.52 -1.68 4.85
CA GLY A 124 -13.30 -1.67 6.09
C GLY A 124 -13.54 -0.27 6.62
N ALA A 125 -12.49 0.54 6.71
CA ALA A 125 -12.57 1.91 7.21
C ALA A 125 -13.49 2.78 6.34
N ASP A 126 -13.35 2.66 5.03
CA ASP A 126 -14.11 3.40 4.03
C ASP A 126 -15.60 3.04 4.09
N VAL A 127 -15.92 1.76 4.24
CA VAL A 127 -17.30 1.31 4.47
C VAL A 127 -17.85 1.91 5.77
N ALA A 128 -17.05 1.97 6.84
CA ALA A 128 -17.48 2.48 8.14
C ALA A 128 -17.82 3.97 8.10
N CYS A 129 -16.97 4.77 7.43
CA CYS A 129 -17.13 6.22 7.34
C CYS A 129 -18.03 6.67 6.18
N GLY A 130 -18.53 5.73 5.36
CA GLY A 130 -19.38 6.02 4.22
C GLY A 130 -18.65 6.72 3.08
N GLU A 131 -17.36 6.41 2.91
CA GLU A 131 -16.53 6.93 1.83
C GLU A 131 -17.12 6.51 0.46
N VAL A 132 -17.20 7.47 -0.45
CA VAL A 132 -17.86 7.31 -1.76
C VAL A 132 -16.87 6.98 -2.88
N SER A 133 -15.58 7.05 -2.57
CA SER A 133 -14.49 6.90 -3.53
C SER A 133 -13.83 5.51 -3.48
N ASN A 134 -14.14 4.63 -2.52
CA ASN A 134 -13.56 3.30 -2.50
C ASN A 134 -13.95 2.53 -3.77
N VAL A 135 -12.97 2.08 -4.54
CA VAL A 135 -13.19 1.50 -5.88
C VAL A 135 -13.64 0.04 -5.82
N ILE A 136 -13.37 -0.69 -4.74
CA ILE A 136 -13.64 -2.14 -4.65
C ILE A 136 -15.11 -2.46 -4.93
N PRO A 137 -16.12 -1.80 -4.31
CA PRO A 137 -17.53 -2.06 -4.63
C PRO A 137 -17.87 -1.81 -6.11
N SER A 138 -17.21 -0.85 -6.77
CA SER A 138 -17.45 -0.60 -8.19
C SER A 138 -16.90 -1.73 -9.07
N LEU A 139 -15.75 -2.30 -8.69
CA LEU A 139 -15.09 -3.37 -9.43
C LEU A 139 -15.74 -4.74 -9.21
N THR A 140 -16.36 -4.96 -8.06
CA THR A 140 -17.11 -6.20 -7.75
C THR A 140 -18.58 -6.14 -8.16
N GLY A 141 -19.06 -5.02 -8.73
CA GLY A 141 -20.47 -4.83 -9.05
C GLY A 141 -21.37 -4.74 -7.80
N GLY A 142 -20.83 -4.22 -6.70
CA GLY A 142 -21.49 -4.05 -5.41
C GLY A 142 -21.38 -5.27 -4.49
N SER A 143 -20.77 -6.36 -4.94
CA SER A 143 -20.59 -7.57 -4.13
C SER A 143 -19.40 -7.45 -3.18
N LEU A 144 -19.59 -7.76 -1.90
CA LEU A 144 -18.50 -7.96 -0.93
C LEU A 144 -18.31 -9.45 -0.59
N GLU A 145 -18.84 -10.33 -1.43
CA GLU A 145 -18.66 -11.79 -1.30
C GLU A 145 -17.23 -12.20 -1.69
N GLU A 146 -16.80 -13.33 -1.15
CA GLU A 146 -15.42 -13.80 -1.23
C GLU A 146 -14.93 -13.98 -2.67
N GLU A 147 -15.74 -14.55 -3.56
CA GLU A 147 -15.36 -14.83 -4.94
C GLU A 147 -15.10 -13.55 -5.74
N ALA A 148 -15.98 -12.55 -5.62
CA ALA A 148 -15.85 -11.29 -6.34
C ALA A 148 -14.63 -10.51 -5.85
N LEU A 149 -14.42 -10.45 -4.53
CA LEU A 149 -13.25 -9.81 -3.93
C LEU A 149 -11.94 -10.49 -4.34
N ALA A 150 -11.92 -11.82 -4.38
CA ALA A 150 -10.74 -12.57 -4.80
C ALA A 150 -10.40 -12.37 -6.28
N GLU A 151 -11.42 -12.23 -7.16
CA GLU A 151 -11.18 -11.92 -8.57
C GLU A 151 -10.56 -10.53 -8.74
N VAL A 152 -11.10 -9.49 -8.08
CA VAL A 152 -10.52 -8.14 -8.12
C VAL A 152 -9.09 -8.14 -7.59
N TYR A 153 -8.84 -8.84 -6.48
CA TYR A 153 -7.50 -8.97 -5.89
C TYR A 153 -6.51 -9.67 -6.85
N SER A 154 -6.92 -10.79 -7.47
CA SER A 154 -6.11 -11.51 -8.45
C SER A 154 -5.77 -10.66 -9.68
N ARG A 155 -6.74 -9.88 -10.16
CA ARG A 155 -6.55 -8.93 -11.28
C ARG A 155 -5.60 -7.79 -10.90
N LEU A 156 -5.68 -7.28 -9.66
CA LEU A 156 -4.70 -6.33 -9.15
C LEU A 156 -3.28 -6.91 -9.19
N ILE A 157 -3.06 -8.12 -8.66
CA ILE A 157 -1.73 -8.75 -8.73
C ILE A 157 -1.25 -8.86 -10.18
N GLY A 158 -2.13 -9.25 -11.10
CA GLY A 158 -1.80 -9.29 -12.53
C GLY A 158 -1.36 -7.94 -13.08
N ALA A 159 -1.99 -6.85 -12.65
CA ALA A 159 -1.57 -5.51 -13.00
C ALA A 159 -0.22 -5.12 -12.37
N LEU A 160 0.06 -5.51 -11.11
CA LEU A 160 1.36 -5.29 -10.45
C LEU A 160 2.49 -6.02 -11.21
N VAL A 161 2.27 -7.30 -11.55
CA VAL A 161 3.23 -8.10 -12.34
C VAL A 161 3.45 -7.46 -13.71
N TRP A 162 2.37 -7.05 -14.39
CA TRP A 162 2.49 -6.38 -15.69
C TRP A 162 3.30 -5.08 -15.60
N CYS A 163 3.04 -4.25 -14.59
CA CYS A 163 3.77 -3.00 -14.35
C CYS A 163 5.26 -3.27 -14.14
N ARG A 164 5.60 -4.21 -13.25
CA ARG A 164 6.99 -4.63 -12.98
C ARG A 164 7.70 -5.10 -14.25
N ASP A 165 7.05 -5.91 -15.07
CA ASP A 165 7.69 -6.55 -16.23
C ASP A 165 7.78 -5.67 -17.48
N ASN A 166 6.85 -4.72 -17.66
CA ASN A 166 6.71 -3.97 -18.90
C ASN A 166 6.93 -2.46 -18.76
N ASP A 167 6.64 -1.89 -17.58
CA ASP A 167 6.66 -0.44 -17.40
C ASP A 167 7.06 -0.02 -15.96
N PRO A 168 8.14 -0.59 -15.38
CA PRO A 168 8.42 -0.50 -13.94
C PRO A 168 8.75 0.93 -13.47
N TYR A 169 9.19 1.80 -14.39
CA TYR A 169 9.58 3.18 -14.13
C TYR A 169 8.51 4.20 -14.52
N ASN A 170 7.35 3.73 -14.99
CA ASN A 170 6.24 4.63 -15.31
C ASN A 170 5.76 5.35 -14.06
N PRO A 171 5.53 6.67 -14.07
CA PRO A 171 5.03 7.39 -12.91
C PRO A 171 3.75 6.80 -12.32
N ALA A 172 2.81 6.35 -13.16
CA ALA A 172 1.59 5.71 -12.70
C ALA A 172 1.87 4.35 -12.03
N ALA A 173 2.78 3.55 -12.57
CA ALA A 173 3.19 2.30 -11.96
C ALA A 173 3.90 2.55 -10.61
N LEU A 174 4.86 3.48 -10.58
CA LEU A 174 5.58 3.88 -9.38
C LEU A 174 4.64 4.42 -8.29
N SER A 175 3.54 5.08 -8.66
CA SER A 175 2.54 5.53 -7.67
C SER A 175 1.89 4.36 -6.93
N ILE A 176 1.64 3.23 -7.61
CA ILE A 176 1.11 2.02 -6.97
C ILE A 176 2.17 1.42 -6.04
N LEU A 177 3.42 1.31 -6.52
CA LEU A 177 4.54 0.78 -5.75
C LEU A 177 4.74 1.59 -4.46
N VAL A 178 4.83 2.91 -4.58
CA VAL A 178 4.98 3.82 -3.44
C VAL A 178 3.78 3.73 -2.50
N THR A 179 2.56 3.59 -3.03
CA THR A 179 1.35 3.43 -2.21
C THR A 179 1.40 2.18 -1.34
N HIS A 180 1.89 1.06 -1.88
CA HIS A 180 2.05 -0.17 -1.10
C HIS A 180 3.00 0.03 0.09
N TRP A 181 4.20 0.54 -0.17
CA TRP A 181 5.21 0.76 0.89
C TRP A 181 4.81 1.86 1.86
N TRP A 182 4.12 2.89 1.39
CA TRP A 182 3.53 3.93 2.21
C TRP A 182 2.45 3.36 3.15
N GLN A 183 1.56 2.49 2.67
CA GLN A 183 0.54 1.86 3.51
C GLN A 183 1.13 1.02 4.64
N LEU A 184 2.27 0.37 4.39
CA LEU A 184 3.00 -0.39 5.40
C LEU A 184 3.75 0.53 6.39
N SER A 185 4.28 1.66 5.94
CA SER A 185 5.13 2.54 6.78
C SER A 185 4.39 3.67 7.49
N ASN A 186 3.16 4.01 7.08
CA ASN A 186 2.39 5.12 7.66
C ASN A 186 1.72 4.80 9.00
N CYS A 187 1.68 3.51 9.40
CA CYS A 187 1.08 2.99 10.63
C CYS A 187 -0.42 3.27 10.85
N ARG A 188 -1.12 3.88 9.88
CA ARG A 188 -2.54 4.26 9.98
C ARG A 188 -3.47 3.06 9.98
N HIS A 189 -3.23 2.12 9.07
CA HIS A 189 -4.07 0.93 8.92
C HIS A 189 -3.43 -0.32 9.53
N ARG A 190 -2.12 -0.28 9.81
CA ARG A 190 -1.31 -1.38 10.38
C ARG A 190 -1.61 -2.73 9.70
N PRO A 191 -1.36 -2.86 8.38
CA PRO A 191 -1.78 -4.03 7.62
C PRO A 191 -1.24 -5.35 8.20
N ILE A 192 -0.02 -5.33 8.74
CA ILE A 192 0.61 -6.51 9.35
C ILE A 192 -0.09 -6.90 10.67
N SER A 193 -0.31 -5.93 11.57
CA SER A 193 -1.13 -6.20 12.76
C SER A 193 -2.55 -6.67 12.43
N LEU A 194 -3.15 -6.18 11.34
CA LEU A 194 -4.47 -6.63 10.86
C LEU A 194 -4.45 -8.06 10.35
N LEU A 195 -3.41 -8.45 9.60
CA LEU A 195 -3.23 -9.83 9.12
C LEU A 195 -3.29 -10.84 10.27
N GLY A 196 -2.70 -10.49 11.42
CA GLY A 196 -2.71 -11.28 12.65
C GLY A 196 -4.10 -11.57 13.23
N ARG A 197 -5.16 -10.93 12.71
CA ARG A 197 -6.56 -11.14 13.11
C ARG A 197 -7.35 -12.00 12.14
N THR A 198 -6.67 -12.65 11.19
CA THR A 198 -7.26 -13.61 10.28
C THR A 198 -6.69 -15.00 10.51
N ASP A 199 -7.49 -16.02 10.19
CA ASP A 199 -7.07 -17.42 10.09
C ASP A 199 -6.78 -17.81 8.62
N LEU A 200 -6.59 -16.80 7.76
CA LEU A 200 -6.28 -16.93 6.35
C LEU A 200 -4.81 -17.35 6.21
N GLY A 201 -4.53 -18.63 6.45
CA GLY A 201 -3.22 -19.25 6.22
C GLY A 201 -2.91 -19.39 4.72
N ILE A 202 -2.33 -20.52 4.32
CA ILE A 202 -1.91 -20.78 2.93
C ILE A 202 -3.04 -20.57 1.90
N SER A 203 -4.31 -20.79 2.27
CA SER A 203 -5.47 -20.57 1.39
C SER A 203 -5.68 -19.09 0.97
N ALA A 204 -5.01 -18.16 1.65
CA ALA A 204 -5.00 -16.75 1.29
C ALA A 204 -4.16 -16.46 0.05
N ALA A 205 -3.12 -17.27 -0.20
CA ALA A 205 -2.26 -17.12 -1.36
C ALA A 205 -3.07 -17.35 -2.65
N ILE A 206 -2.81 -16.54 -3.67
CA ILE A 206 -3.73 -16.39 -4.80
C ILE A 206 -2.98 -16.05 -6.08
N ALA A 207 -3.31 -16.78 -7.15
CA ALA A 207 -2.65 -16.59 -8.43
C ALA A 207 -3.02 -15.24 -9.06
N ALA A 208 -2.06 -14.62 -9.75
CA ALA A 208 -2.30 -13.44 -10.55
C ALA A 208 -3.14 -13.75 -11.80
N THR A 209 -4.15 -12.92 -12.09
CA THR A 209 -4.83 -12.90 -13.39
C THR A 209 -4.11 -11.93 -14.30
N LEU A 210 -3.16 -12.44 -15.10
CA LEU A 210 -2.30 -11.62 -15.95
C LEU A 210 -3.09 -11.00 -17.12
N PRO A 211 -2.92 -9.69 -17.37
CA PRO A 211 -3.47 -9.07 -18.57
C PRO A 211 -2.58 -9.35 -19.80
N ASP A 212 -3.20 -9.53 -20.97
CA ASP A 212 -2.49 -9.73 -22.24
C ASP A 212 -1.82 -8.45 -22.77
N GLU A 213 -2.29 -7.29 -22.32
CA GLU A 213 -1.77 -5.98 -22.67
C GLU A 213 -1.76 -5.06 -21.46
N ARG A 214 -1.28 -3.82 -21.63
CA ARG A 214 -1.35 -2.81 -20.55
C ARG A 214 -2.78 -2.74 -19.97
N PRO A 215 -2.96 -2.87 -18.64
CA PRO A 215 -4.27 -2.91 -18.00
C PRO A 215 -5.19 -1.78 -18.46
N SER A 216 -6.40 -2.15 -18.88
CA SER A 216 -7.50 -1.23 -19.10
C SER A 216 -8.30 -1.05 -17.81
N LEU A 217 -9.27 -0.13 -17.81
CA LEU A 217 -10.15 0.04 -16.65
C LEU A 217 -10.93 -1.25 -16.35
N GLU A 218 -11.36 -1.95 -17.41
CA GLU A 218 -12.14 -3.19 -17.32
C GLU A 218 -11.32 -4.39 -16.87
N HIS A 219 -9.98 -4.34 -16.96
CA HIS A 219 -9.12 -5.40 -16.44
C HIS A 219 -9.39 -5.70 -14.96
N PHE A 220 -9.69 -4.67 -14.17
CA PHE A 220 -9.89 -4.79 -12.73
C PHE A 220 -11.29 -5.26 -12.34
N ARG A 221 -12.26 -5.23 -13.26
CA ARG A 221 -13.66 -5.58 -12.96
C ARG A 221 -13.81 -7.10 -12.83
N ALA A 222 -14.49 -7.54 -11.78
CA ALA A 222 -14.88 -8.93 -11.64
C ALA A 222 -15.91 -9.31 -12.72
N CYS A 223 -15.71 -10.47 -13.36
CA CYS A 223 -16.61 -10.99 -14.38
C CYS A 223 -16.95 -12.49 -14.19
N GLY A 224 -16.67 -13.04 -13.01
CA GLY A 224 -16.93 -14.45 -12.68
C GLY A 224 -15.77 -15.39 -13.04
N THR A 225 -14.54 -14.86 -13.10
CA THR A 225 -13.34 -15.67 -13.37
C THR A 225 -13.01 -16.53 -12.15
N GLN A 226 -12.83 -17.84 -12.35
CA GLN A 226 -12.37 -18.71 -11.28
C GLN A 226 -10.91 -18.43 -10.96
N ILE A 227 -10.63 -18.24 -9.66
CA ILE A 227 -9.31 -17.87 -9.19
C ILE A 227 -8.67 -19.04 -8.45
N GLU A 228 -7.43 -19.35 -8.81
CA GLU A 228 -6.63 -20.34 -8.12
C GLU A 228 -6.01 -19.78 -6.84
N ARG A 229 -6.03 -20.59 -5.78
CA ARG A 229 -5.55 -20.25 -4.44
C ARG A 229 -4.75 -21.39 -3.83
N GLY A 230 -3.98 -21.08 -2.78
CA GLY A 230 -3.29 -22.08 -1.96
C GLY A 230 -1.81 -22.26 -2.31
N GLU A 231 -1.35 -23.51 -2.29
CA GLU A 231 0.08 -23.85 -2.31
C GLU A 231 0.81 -23.37 -3.58
N ARG A 232 0.21 -23.49 -4.77
CA ARG A 232 0.88 -23.09 -6.01
C ARG A 232 1.17 -21.59 -6.05
N PRO A 233 0.21 -20.68 -5.80
CA PRO A 233 0.51 -19.26 -5.67
C PRO A 233 1.55 -18.94 -4.58
N LEU A 234 1.48 -19.61 -3.43
CA LEU A 234 2.49 -19.42 -2.37
C LEU A 234 3.90 -19.78 -2.87
N ALA A 235 4.03 -20.91 -3.58
CA ALA A 235 5.29 -21.34 -4.16
C ALA A 235 5.83 -20.35 -5.21
N ASN A 236 4.96 -19.67 -5.98
CA ASN A 236 5.39 -18.60 -6.89
C ASN A 236 5.97 -17.41 -6.12
N ALA A 237 5.30 -16.98 -5.04
CA ALA A 237 5.79 -15.89 -4.20
C ALA A 237 7.15 -16.24 -3.58
N GLU A 238 7.30 -17.46 -3.06
CA GLU A 238 8.58 -17.95 -2.54
C GLU A 238 9.66 -18.01 -3.62
N ALA A 239 9.34 -18.49 -4.83
CA ALA A 239 10.27 -18.52 -5.95
C ALA A 239 10.71 -17.10 -6.36
N ARG A 240 9.80 -16.13 -6.36
CA ARG A 240 10.12 -14.71 -6.63
C ARG A 240 11.07 -14.16 -5.56
N LEU A 241 10.80 -14.41 -4.28
CA LEU A 241 11.69 -13.99 -3.20
C LEU A 241 13.08 -14.64 -3.30
N GLN A 242 13.15 -15.94 -3.61
CA GLN A 242 14.42 -16.62 -3.81
C GLN A 242 15.20 -16.08 -5.01
N SER A 243 14.50 -15.68 -6.09
CA SER A 243 15.11 -14.99 -7.23
C SER A 243 15.76 -13.67 -6.81
N VAL A 244 15.07 -12.85 -6.00
CA VAL A 244 15.64 -11.60 -5.45
C VAL A 244 16.87 -11.90 -4.60
N LEU A 245 16.77 -12.82 -3.64
CA LEU A 245 17.89 -13.20 -2.76
C LEU A 245 19.12 -13.73 -3.51
N SER A 246 18.89 -14.47 -4.60
CA SER A 246 19.96 -15.02 -5.44
C SER A 246 20.65 -13.98 -6.32
N ALA A 247 19.99 -12.83 -6.55
CA ALA A 247 20.50 -11.73 -7.36
C ALA A 247 21.39 -10.74 -6.59
N ASP A 248 21.71 -11.04 -5.32
CA ASP A 248 22.44 -10.17 -4.39
C ASP A 248 21.74 -8.80 -4.20
N PRO A 249 20.60 -8.78 -3.48
CA PRO A 249 19.82 -7.56 -3.31
C PRO A 249 20.56 -6.52 -2.50
N LEU A 250 20.14 -5.25 -2.66
CA LEU A 250 20.70 -4.15 -1.89
C LEU A 250 20.59 -4.42 -0.38
N PRO A 251 21.56 -3.95 0.43
CA PRO A 251 21.53 -4.17 1.88
C PRO A 251 20.21 -3.73 2.53
N GLU A 252 19.65 -2.61 2.09
CA GLU A 252 18.39 -2.06 2.60
C GLU A 252 17.19 -2.91 2.18
N THR A 253 17.15 -3.39 0.93
CA THR A 253 16.17 -4.38 0.47
C THR A 253 16.27 -5.67 1.30
N ARG A 254 17.50 -6.16 1.54
CA ARG A 254 17.74 -7.35 2.35
C ARG A 254 17.24 -7.16 3.78
N ALA A 255 17.42 -5.97 4.36
CA ALA A 255 16.87 -5.65 5.68
C ALA A 255 15.34 -5.77 5.68
N VAL A 256 14.64 -5.21 4.68
CA VAL A 256 13.17 -5.36 4.53
C VAL A 256 12.77 -6.83 4.41
N ILE A 257 13.53 -7.64 3.67
CA ILE A 257 13.27 -9.08 3.58
C ILE A 257 13.35 -9.74 4.95
N GLU A 258 14.39 -9.44 5.72
CA GLU A 258 14.65 -10.05 7.02
C GLU A 258 13.63 -9.67 8.09
N VAL A 259 13.25 -8.39 8.17
CA VAL A 259 12.40 -7.88 9.26
C VAL A 259 10.92 -7.86 8.92
N LEU A 260 10.53 -7.99 7.64
CA LEU A 260 9.14 -7.94 7.21
C LEU A 260 8.74 -9.13 6.35
N VAL A 261 9.35 -9.31 5.17
CA VAL A 261 8.83 -10.23 4.16
C VAL A 261 8.94 -11.69 4.62
N ASN A 262 10.08 -12.10 5.18
CA ASN A 262 10.27 -13.44 5.72
C ASN A 262 9.32 -13.74 6.90
N PRO A 263 9.25 -12.90 7.95
CA PRO A 263 8.30 -13.09 9.04
C PRO A 263 6.84 -13.22 8.56
N VAL A 264 6.43 -12.39 7.59
CA VAL A 264 5.07 -12.44 7.04
C VAL A 264 4.82 -13.73 6.26
N LEU A 265 5.77 -14.18 5.43
CA LEU A 265 5.66 -15.47 4.74
C LEU A 265 5.59 -16.64 5.72
N ASP A 266 6.43 -16.61 6.77
CA ASP A 266 6.42 -17.63 7.80
C ASP A 266 5.08 -17.66 8.55
N TYR A 267 4.50 -16.49 8.85
CA TYR A 267 3.16 -16.39 9.43
C TYR A 267 2.08 -16.99 8.52
N VAL A 268 2.09 -16.68 7.22
CA VAL A 268 1.17 -17.27 6.24
C VAL A 268 1.29 -18.81 6.19
N LYS A 269 2.50 -19.34 6.41
CA LYS A 269 2.76 -20.78 6.51
C LYS A 269 2.41 -21.40 7.87
N GLY A 270 1.98 -20.59 8.84
CA GLY A 270 1.51 -21.04 10.15
C GLY A 270 2.43 -20.72 11.33
N ALA A 271 3.42 -19.84 11.17
CA ALA A 271 4.12 -19.27 12.34
C ALA A 271 3.17 -18.43 13.19
N GLU A 272 3.44 -18.32 14.50
CA GLU A 272 2.50 -17.72 15.46
C GLU A 272 2.61 -16.20 15.57
N THR A 273 3.71 -15.61 15.10
CA THR A 273 4.07 -14.21 15.36
C THR A 273 4.26 -13.43 14.08
N LEU A 274 3.83 -12.17 14.09
CA LEU A 274 4.11 -11.17 13.07
C LEU A 274 5.01 -10.07 13.66
N PRO A 275 5.83 -9.40 12.82
CA PRO A 275 6.66 -8.30 13.29
C PRO A 275 5.78 -7.09 13.64
N SER A 276 6.19 -6.34 14.67
CA SER A 276 5.55 -5.07 15.00
C SER A 276 5.91 -3.98 13.98
N GLU A 277 5.05 -2.96 13.82
CA GLU A 277 5.34 -1.82 12.92
C GLU A 277 6.71 -1.16 13.23
N SER A 278 7.06 -1.04 14.51
CA SER A 278 8.35 -0.49 14.96
C SER A 278 9.58 -1.27 14.48
N GLU A 279 9.44 -2.56 14.16
CA GLU A 279 10.56 -3.39 13.69
C GLU A 279 10.89 -3.16 12.21
N TYR A 280 9.91 -2.82 11.38
CA TYR A 280 10.09 -2.79 9.93
C TYR A 280 9.94 -1.43 9.27
N VAL A 281 9.26 -0.45 9.89
CA VAL A 281 9.03 0.88 9.28
C VAL A 281 10.34 1.55 8.88
N GLY A 282 11.36 1.49 9.75
CA GLY A 282 12.69 2.05 9.46
C GLY A 282 13.36 1.39 8.25
N ALA A 283 13.25 0.06 8.11
CA ALA A 283 13.80 -0.67 6.98
C ALA A 283 13.09 -0.32 5.66
N ILE A 284 11.75 -0.20 5.68
CA ILE A 284 10.98 0.23 4.50
C ILE A 284 11.43 1.61 4.04
N LEU A 285 11.54 2.56 4.96
CA LEU A 285 11.95 3.92 4.63
C LEU A 285 13.37 3.96 4.08
N ALA A 286 14.30 3.22 4.68
CA ALA A 286 15.67 3.12 4.18
C ALA A 286 15.67 2.58 2.74
N ALA A 287 15.00 1.45 2.48
CA ALA A 287 14.95 0.83 1.16
C ALA A 287 14.34 1.75 0.09
N ALA A 288 13.27 2.48 0.41
CA ALA A 288 12.62 3.42 -0.51
C ALA A 288 13.50 4.65 -0.88
N LEU A 289 14.64 4.83 -0.23
CA LEU A 289 15.56 5.94 -0.43
C LEU A 289 16.93 5.50 -0.97
N THR A 290 17.12 4.19 -1.18
CA THR A 290 18.40 3.57 -1.52
C THR A 290 18.79 3.78 -2.99
N TYR A 291 20.10 3.66 -3.26
CA TYR A 291 20.69 3.68 -4.59
C TYR A 291 21.47 2.39 -4.89
N PRO A 292 21.59 1.99 -6.17
CA PRO A 292 21.05 2.65 -7.35
C PRO A 292 19.54 2.43 -7.55
N GLN A 293 18.80 3.51 -7.84
CA GLN A 293 17.33 3.52 -8.01
C GLN A 293 16.82 2.47 -9.01
N GLY A 294 17.56 2.19 -10.08
CA GLY A 294 17.16 1.19 -11.06
C GLY A 294 17.07 -0.23 -10.47
N GLN A 295 17.98 -0.57 -9.55
CA GLN A 295 17.96 -1.86 -8.87
C GLN A 295 16.92 -1.86 -7.74
N GLU A 296 16.91 -0.80 -6.94
CA GLU A 296 15.97 -0.60 -5.82
C GLU A 296 14.50 -0.72 -6.27
N ILE A 297 14.10 0.00 -7.32
CA ILE A 297 12.73 -0.06 -7.87
C ILE A 297 12.32 -1.49 -8.24
N MET A 298 13.21 -2.23 -8.92
CA MET A 298 12.91 -3.60 -9.36
C MET A 298 12.79 -4.56 -8.18
N GLU A 299 13.66 -4.41 -7.19
CA GLU A 299 13.61 -5.20 -5.95
C GLU A 299 12.35 -4.92 -5.14
N LEU A 300 11.98 -3.64 -4.96
CA LEU A 300 10.76 -3.24 -4.27
C LEU A 300 9.51 -3.72 -4.99
N TRP A 301 9.50 -3.73 -6.33
CA TRP A 301 8.42 -4.34 -7.11
C TRP A 301 8.28 -5.83 -6.82
N ASP A 302 9.40 -6.57 -6.83
CA ASP A 302 9.37 -8.00 -6.58
C ASP A 302 8.91 -8.32 -5.16
N LEU A 303 9.37 -7.59 -4.14
CA LEU A 303 8.91 -7.75 -2.75
C LEU A 303 7.44 -7.37 -2.58
N THR A 304 6.96 -6.34 -3.28
CA THR A 304 5.54 -6.00 -3.31
C THR A 304 4.74 -7.19 -3.83
N ILE A 305 5.10 -7.73 -5.00
CA ILE A 305 4.38 -8.86 -5.60
C ILE A 305 4.41 -10.08 -4.66
N VAL A 306 5.51 -10.36 -3.97
CA VAL A 306 5.58 -11.43 -2.96
C VAL A 306 4.51 -11.25 -1.88
N MET A 307 4.41 -10.06 -1.28
CA MET A 307 3.44 -9.76 -0.21
C MET A 307 1.98 -9.88 -0.67
N TRP A 308 1.70 -9.53 -1.93
CA TRP A 308 0.35 -9.65 -2.48
C TRP A 308 0.02 -11.09 -2.90
N GLU A 309 0.93 -11.79 -3.57
CA GLU A 309 0.73 -13.15 -4.09
C GLU A 309 0.68 -14.20 -2.97
N CYS A 310 1.46 -14.02 -1.90
CA CYS A 310 1.40 -14.90 -0.72
C CYS A 310 0.10 -14.75 0.09
N GLY A 311 -0.71 -13.72 -0.19
CA GLY A 311 -2.01 -13.51 0.44
C GLY A 311 -1.98 -12.67 1.72
N ALA A 312 -0.82 -12.14 2.13
CA ALA A 312 -0.72 -11.27 3.30
C ALA A 312 -1.61 -10.02 3.17
N MET A 313 -1.57 -9.35 2.02
CA MET A 313 -2.40 -8.16 1.77
C MET A 313 -3.89 -8.51 1.63
N ARG A 314 -4.22 -9.71 1.12
CA ARG A 314 -5.60 -10.25 1.12
C ARG A 314 -6.10 -10.39 2.55
N GLY A 315 -5.32 -11.03 3.42
CA GLY A 315 -5.64 -11.22 4.83
C GLY A 315 -5.86 -9.89 5.54
N ALA A 316 -4.94 -8.94 5.36
CA ALA A 316 -5.06 -7.60 5.96
C ALA A 316 -6.36 -6.88 5.57
N GLY A 317 -6.71 -6.85 4.27
CA GLY A 317 -7.94 -6.21 3.80
C GLY A 317 -9.22 -6.87 4.32
N VAL A 318 -9.26 -8.22 4.31
CA VAL A 318 -10.40 -8.97 4.87
C VAL A 318 -10.53 -8.73 6.38
N ALA A 319 -9.43 -8.74 7.14
CA ALA A 319 -9.45 -8.38 8.55
C ALA A 319 -9.99 -6.97 8.79
N GLY A 320 -9.60 -5.99 7.97
CA GLY A 320 -10.12 -4.63 8.06
C GLY A 320 -11.65 -4.57 7.89
N LEU A 321 -12.18 -5.30 6.90
CA LEU A 321 -13.63 -5.40 6.66
C LEU A 321 -14.35 -6.10 7.82
N CYS A 322 -13.83 -7.24 8.29
CA CYS A 322 -14.39 -7.98 9.42
C CYS A 322 -14.38 -7.13 10.71
N TYR A 323 -13.28 -6.41 10.97
CA TYR A 323 -13.14 -5.53 12.13
C TYR A 323 -14.23 -4.45 12.14
N THR A 324 -14.48 -3.85 10.99
CA THR A 324 -15.55 -2.85 10.82
C THR A 324 -16.94 -3.45 11.05
N HIS A 325 -17.18 -4.67 10.55
CA HIS A 325 -18.44 -5.37 10.73
C HIS A 325 -18.78 -5.64 12.22
N THR A 326 -17.77 -5.72 13.09
CA THR A 326 -17.97 -5.82 14.55
C THR A 326 -18.33 -4.50 15.24
N GLY A 327 -18.65 -3.46 14.47
CA GLY A 327 -19.06 -2.14 14.99
C GLY A 327 -17.89 -1.24 15.39
N LYS A 328 -16.65 -1.63 15.07
CA LYS A 328 -15.45 -0.85 15.36
C LYS A 328 -15.12 0.02 14.14
N ALA A 329 -15.54 1.28 14.19
CA ALA A 329 -15.34 2.26 13.14
C ALA A 329 -14.14 3.18 13.47
N ASN A 330 -12.95 2.60 13.56
CA ASN A 330 -11.70 3.35 13.35
C ASN A 330 -10.51 2.38 13.43
N CYS A 331 -9.64 2.41 12.43
CA CYS A 331 -8.38 1.66 12.45
C CYS A 331 -7.43 2.18 13.55
N ASP A 332 -7.64 3.41 14.02
CA ASP A 332 -6.69 4.12 14.88
C ASP A 332 -7.18 4.40 16.32
N ARG A 333 -8.49 4.36 16.62
CA ARG A 333 -9.03 4.96 17.88
C ARG A 333 -10.06 4.18 18.69
N ALA A 334 -10.30 2.91 18.37
CA ALA A 334 -11.06 2.00 19.22
C ALA A 334 -10.30 0.67 19.47
N ARG A 335 -8.97 0.75 19.51
CA ARG A 335 -8.11 -0.37 19.88
C ARG A 335 -7.65 -0.24 21.32
N ASP A 336 -8.58 -0.47 22.25
CA ASP A 336 -8.22 -0.86 23.63
C ASP A 336 -7.51 -2.23 23.67
N ASP A 337 -7.34 -2.89 22.52
CA ASP A 337 -6.77 -4.22 22.33
C ASP A 337 -5.32 -4.22 21.79
N LEU A 338 -4.69 -3.05 21.60
CA LEU A 338 -3.25 -2.92 21.39
C LEU A 338 -2.66 -2.12 22.55
N SER A 339 -1.87 -2.78 23.40
CA SER A 339 -1.26 -2.14 24.58
C SER A 339 -0.22 -1.10 24.18
N ASP A 340 0.02 -0.12 25.05
CA ASP A 340 1.04 0.95 24.87
C ASP A 340 2.45 0.45 24.51
N THR A 341 2.73 -0.84 24.72
CA THR A 341 3.97 -1.50 24.30
C THR A 341 4.14 -1.65 22.79
N THR A 342 3.09 -1.39 21.97
CA THR A 342 3.20 -1.37 20.50
C THR A 342 3.97 -0.15 19.99
N TRP A 343 4.31 0.80 20.85
CA TRP A 343 5.01 2.05 20.53
C TRP A 343 6.35 2.25 21.26
N THR A 344 6.78 1.27 22.06
CA THR A 344 8.05 1.27 22.81
C THR A 344 9.04 0.29 22.19
#